data_AF-A0A957MGH5-F1
#
_entry.id   AF-A0A957MGH5-F1
#
_cell.length_a   1.000
_cell.length_b   1.000
_cell.length_c   1.000
_cell.angle_alpha   90.00
_cell.angle_beta   90.00
_cell.angle_gamma   90.00
#
_symmetry.space_group_name_H-M   'P 1'
#
loop_
_entity.id
_entity.type
_entity.pdbx_description
1 polymer ?
#
loop_
_entity_poly.entity_id
_entity_poly.type
_entity_poly.pdbx_seq_one_letter_code
_entity_poly.pdbx_strand_id
1 'polypeptide(L)'
;ANRLEIADGRLTGRVLGEIVDGPRKAELLRQLAAAEGLRLEQTIAVGDGANDLPMLSIAGLGIAFHAKPVVRRQASGAISDMGLDGLLYLIGIRERELVEEK
;
A
#
# COMPACT_ATOMS: atom_id res chain seq x y z
N ALA A 1 -1.11 -0.74 -11.75
CA ALA A 1 -0.32 0.48 -12.07
C ALA A 1 -0.83 1.09 -13.37
N ASN A 2 -0.60 2.39 -13.58
CA ASN A 2 -0.94 3.06 -14.84
C ASN A 2 -0.09 2.49 -15.98
N ARG A 3 -0.69 2.33 -17.17
CA ARG A 3 0.04 1.94 -18.39
C ARG A 3 0.31 3.18 -19.22
N LEU A 4 1.56 3.42 -19.60
CA LEU A 4 1.91 4.54 -20.47
C LEU A 4 1.71 4.15 -21.93
N GLU A 5 1.18 5.05 -22.74
CA GLU A 5 1.09 4.85 -24.18
C GLU A 5 2.46 5.07 -24.83
N ILE A 6 2.87 4.12 -25.67
CA ILE A 6 4.11 4.16 -26.44
C ILE A 6 3.75 4.07 -27.93
N ALA A 7 4.25 5.02 -28.72
CA ALA A 7 4.17 5.00 -30.18
C ALA A 7 5.58 5.21 -30.74
N ASP A 8 5.96 4.39 -31.72
CA ASP A 8 7.28 4.44 -32.38
C ASP A 8 8.47 4.44 -31.39
N GLY A 9 8.36 3.65 -30.33
CA GLY A 9 9.38 3.55 -29.27
C GLY A 9 9.50 4.78 -28.37
N ARG A 10 8.55 5.72 -28.43
CA ARG A 10 8.55 6.96 -27.62
C ARG A 10 7.28 7.08 -26.79
N LEU A 11 7.41 7.70 -25.61
CA LEU A 11 6.28 8.06 -24.77
C LEU A 11 5.44 9.15 -25.46
N THR A 12 4.14 8.92 -25.58
CA THR A 12 3.23 9.91 -26.18
C THR A 12 2.75 10.97 -25.18
N GLY A 13 2.99 10.73 -23.88
CA GLY A 13 2.47 11.54 -22.78
C GLY A 13 1.04 11.16 -22.35
N ARG A 14 0.41 10.18 -23.01
CA ARG A 14 -0.91 9.66 -22.63
C ARG A 14 -0.80 8.41 -21.75
N VAL A 15 -1.82 8.20 -20.94
CA VAL A 15 -2.02 7.01 -20.12
C VAL A 15 -3.10 6.15 -20.78
N LEU A 16 -2.86 4.85 -20.87
CA LEU A 16 -3.78 3.87 -21.39
C LEU A 16 -4.65 3.29 -20.27
N GLY A 17 -5.94 3.14 -20.57
CA GLY A 17 -6.91 2.54 -19.67
C GLY A 17 -7.29 3.44 -18.51
N GLU A 18 -7.77 2.82 -17.43
CA GLU A 18 -8.17 3.54 -16.23
C GLU A 18 -6.97 4.04 -15.42
N ILE A 19 -7.09 5.27 -14.91
CA ILE A 19 -6.10 5.86 -14.02
C ILE A 19 -6.25 5.22 -12.63
N VAL A 20 -5.13 4.74 -12.10
CA VAL A 20 -4.99 4.25 -10.72
C VAL A 20 -4.78 5.44 -9.79
N ASP A 21 -5.89 6.04 -9.38
CA ASP A 21 -5.96 7.08 -8.36
C ASP A 21 -6.27 6.47 -6.96
N GLY A 22 -6.49 7.32 -5.96
CA GLY A 22 -6.73 6.86 -4.59
C GLY A 22 -7.98 6.00 -4.42
N PRO A 23 -9.17 6.44 -4.89
CA PRO A 23 -10.36 5.60 -4.93
C PRO A 23 -10.14 4.28 -5.68
N ARG A 24 -9.42 4.31 -6.82
CA ARG A 24 -9.13 3.09 -7.57
C ARG A 24 -8.23 2.12 -6.78
N LYS A 25 -7.25 2.62 -6.03
CA LYS A 25 -6.42 1.78 -5.13
C LYS A 25 -7.26 1.08 -4.06
N ALA A 26 -8.20 1.80 -3.44
CA ALA A 26 -9.12 1.21 -2.47
C ALA A 26 -10.00 0.12 -3.10
N GLU A 27 -10.54 0.38 -4.29
CA GLU A 27 -11.34 -0.60 -5.03
C GLU A 27 -10.51 -1.84 -5.39
N LEU A 28 -9.26 -1.67 -5.84
CA LEU A 28 -8.37 -2.79 -6.14
C LEU A 28 -8.08 -3.64 -4.89
N LEU A 29 -7.92 -3.04 -3.72
CA LEU A 29 -7.76 -3.79 -2.47
C LEU A 29 -9.01 -4.61 -2.14
N ARG A 30 -10.21 -4.06 -2.34
CA ARG A 30 -11.48 -4.80 -2.17
C ARG A 30 -11.57 -5.99 -3.13
N GLN A 31 -11.22 -5.77 -4.39
CA GLN A 31 -11.23 -6.80 -5.42
C GLN A 31 -10.25 -7.92 -5.09
N LEU A 32 -9.04 -7.57 -4.65
CA LEU A 32 -8.02 -8.54 -4.26
C LEU A 32 -8.48 -9.34 -3.03
N ALA A 33 -8.96 -8.66 -1.98
CA ALA A 33 -9.47 -9.34 -0.79
C ALA A 33 -10.59 -10.33 -1.12
N ALA A 34 -11.54 -9.92 -1.98
CA ALA A 34 -12.63 -10.79 -2.42
C ALA A 34 -12.12 -11.99 -3.25
N ALA A 35 -11.15 -11.76 -4.16
CA ALA A 35 -10.56 -12.82 -4.98
C ALA A 35 -9.82 -13.87 -4.14
N GLU A 36 -9.16 -13.44 -3.06
CA GLU A 36 -8.44 -14.31 -2.12
C GLU A 36 -9.33 -14.88 -1.01
N GLY A 37 -10.63 -14.55 -0.99
CA GLY A 37 -11.56 -14.99 0.06
C GLY A 37 -11.26 -14.40 1.45
N LEU A 38 -10.60 -13.26 1.50
CA LEU A 38 -10.22 -12.55 2.72
C LEU A 38 -11.22 -11.43 3.03
N ARG A 39 -11.46 -11.20 4.33
CA ARG A 39 -12.13 -9.97 4.78
C ARG A 39 -11.14 -8.81 4.78
N LEU A 40 -11.61 -7.58 4.61
CA LEU A 40 -10.74 -6.40 4.61
C LEU A 40 -9.97 -6.25 5.93
N GLU A 41 -10.55 -6.65 7.06
CA GLU A 41 -9.91 -6.63 8.38
C GLU A 41 -8.68 -7.56 8.47
N GLN A 42 -8.54 -8.50 7.52
CA GLN A 42 -7.40 -9.42 7.41
C GLN A 42 -6.33 -8.91 6.45
N THR A 43 -6.46 -7.68 5.94
CA THR A 43 -5.53 -7.08 4.98
C THR A 43 -4.66 -6.01 5.63
N ILE A 44 -3.45 -5.88 5.09
CA ILE A 44 -2.50 -4.83 5.45
C ILE A 44 -2.23 -4.01 4.20
N ALA A 45 -2.36 -2.70 4.30
CA ALA A 45 -2.02 -1.77 3.23
C ALA A 45 -0.90 -0.83 3.69
N VAL A 46 0.07 -0.58 2.82
CA VAL A 46 1.21 0.30 3.11
C VAL A 46 1.31 1.36 2.02
N GLY A 47 1.53 2.62 2.40
CA GLY A 47 1.63 3.74 1.45
C GLY A 47 2.30 4.97 2.07
N ASP A 48 2.83 5.86 1.22
CA ASP A 48 3.60 7.04 1.61
C ASP A 48 2.86 8.36 1.30
N GLY A 49 1.88 8.30 0.39
CA GLY A 49 1.23 9.46 -0.19
C GLY A 49 -0.23 9.65 0.22
N ALA A 50 -0.74 10.87 -0.01
CA ALA A 50 -2.15 11.20 0.23
C ALA A 50 -3.11 10.43 -0.70
N ASN A 51 -2.62 10.00 -1.87
CA ASN A 51 -3.34 9.13 -2.78
C ASN A 51 -3.54 7.70 -2.22
N ASP A 52 -2.78 7.29 -1.21
CA ASP A 52 -2.97 5.98 -0.59
C ASP A 52 -4.02 6.01 0.53
N LEU A 53 -4.38 7.19 1.03
CA LEU A 53 -5.31 7.33 2.16
C LEU A 53 -6.63 6.58 2.00
N PRO A 54 -7.30 6.59 0.82
CA PRO A 54 -8.51 5.80 0.63
C PRO A 54 -8.28 4.28 0.75
N MET A 55 -7.11 3.79 0.35
CA MET A 55 -6.74 2.38 0.48
C MET A 55 -6.34 2.04 1.92
N LEU A 56 -5.56 2.91 2.56
CA LEU A 56 -5.12 2.74 3.94
C LEU A 56 -6.29 2.75 4.93
N SER A 57 -7.33 3.54 4.66
CA SER A 57 -8.50 3.67 5.55
C SER A 57 -9.44 2.46 5.53
N ILE A 58 -9.41 1.65 4.47
CA ILE A 58 -10.27 0.47 4.35
C ILE A 58 -9.57 -0.84 4.73
N ALA A 59 -8.24 -0.83 4.85
CA ALA A 59 -7.48 -2.01 5.26
C ALA A 59 -7.67 -2.28 6.76
N GLY A 60 -7.54 -3.54 7.17
CA GLY A 60 -7.50 -3.92 8.59
C GLY A 60 -6.37 -3.24 9.33
N LEU A 61 -5.21 -3.13 8.68
CA LEU A 61 -4.08 -2.34 9.15
C LEU A 61 -3.51 -1.47 8.02
N GLY A 62 -3.83 -0.18 8.05
CA GLY A 62 -3.25 0.83 7.15
C GLY A 62 -2.01 1.50 7.74
N ILE A 63 -0.86 1.33 7.08
CA ILE A 63 0.44 1.86 7.54
C ILE A 63 0.95 2.96 6.60
N ALA A 64 1.19 4.14 7.18
CA ALA A 64 1.91 5.22 6.53
C ALA A 64 3.42 4.98 6.60
N PHE A 65 4.07 4.69 5.48
CA PHE A 65 5.51 4.44 5.39
C PHE A 65 6.26 5.68 4.90
N HIS A 66 7.18 6.21 5.72
CA HIS A 66 7.98 7.42 5.42
C HIS A 66 7.13 8.59 4.90
N ALA A 67 5.86 8.62 5.31
CA ALA A 67 4.85 9.44 4.67
C ALA A 67 4.93 10.91 5.12
N LYS A 68 4.27 11.81 4.39
CA LYS A 68 4.13 13.22 4.84
C LYS A 68 3.28 13.32 6.11
N PRO A 69 3.44 14.37 6.95
CA PRO A 69 2.69 14.51 8.21
C PRO A 69 1.17 14.41 8.07
N VAL A 70 0.61 14.89 6.94
CA VAL A 70 -0.83 14.78 6.65
C VAL A 70 -1.30 13.34 6.52
N VAL A 71 -0.47 12.47 5.93
CA VAL A 71 -0.78 11.05 5.72
C VAL A 71 -0.64 10.28 7.03
N ARG A 72 0.43 10.56 7.79
CA ARG A 72 0.68 9.92 9.11
C ARG A 72 -0.46 10.11 10.10
N ARG A 73 -1.12 11.27 10.08
CA ARG A 73 -2.24 11.57 10.99
C ARG A 73 -3.55 10.84 10.64
N GLN A 74 -3.66 10.32 9.42
CA GLN A 74 -4.89 9.70 8.92
C GLN A 74 -4.78 8.17 8.77
N ALA A 75 -3.56 7.62 8.74
CA ALA A 75 -3.34 6.18 8.77
C ALA A 75 -3.42 5.62 10.20
N SER A 76 -3.75 4.34 10.32
CA SER A 76 -3.85 3.62 11.60
C SER A 76 -2.50 3.46 12.30
N GLY A 77 -1.41 3.39 11.53
CA GLY A 77 -0.04 3.35 12.05
C GLY A 77 0.92 4.05 11.09
N ALA A 78 2.13 4.35 11.56
CA ALA A 78 3.17 4.93 10.74
C ALA A 78 4.55 4.37 11.07
N ILE A 79 5.35 4.12 10.04
CA ILE A 79 6.78 3.79 10.15
C ILE A 79 7.54 4.99 9.58
N SER A 80 8.29 5.69 10.44
CA SER A 80 8.96 6.95 10.06
C SER A 80 10.48 6.83 9.99
N ASP A 81 11.07 5.98 10.84
CA ASP A 81 12.51 5.96 11.07
C ASP A 81 13.15 4.58 10.81
N MET A 82 12.33 3.56 10.49
CA MET A 82 12.78 2.20 10.18
C MET A 82 12.50 1.86 8.71
N GLY A 83 13.09 0.77 8.22
CA GLY A 83 12.78 0.19 6.92
C GLY A 83 11.40 -0.48 6.90
N LEU A 84 11.08 -1.10 5.75
CA LEU A 84 9.82 -1.81 5.57
C LEU A 84 9.72 -3.07 6.45
N ASP A 85 10.87 -3.62 6.87
CA ASP A 85 11.02 -4.64 7.90
C ASP A 85 10.39 -4.25 9.24
N GLY A 86 10.26 -2.94 9.52
CA GLY A 86 9.49 -2.44 10.65
C GLY A 86 8.04 -2.94 10.70
N LEU A 87 7.47 -3.33 9.56
CA LEU A 87 6.13 -3.92 9.47
C LEU A 87 6.05 -5.27 10.20
N LEU A 88 7.14 -6.04 10.23
CA LEU A 88 7.18 -7.37 10.84
C LEU A 88 6.85 -7.28 12.34
N TYR A 89 7.37 -6.26 13.03
CA TYR A 89 7.03 -6.03 14.43
C TYR A 89 5.57 -5.63 14.64
N LEU A 90 4.96 -4.91 13.69
CA LEU A 90 3.55 -4.51 13.76
C LEU A 90 2.58 -5.69 13.60
N ILE A 91 3.00 -6.75 12.90
CA ILE A 91 2.23 -7.99 12.78
C ILE A 91 2.61 -9.03 13.85
N GLY A 92 3.43 -8.64 14.83
CA GLY A 92 3.75 -9.45 16.00
C GLY A 92 4.99 -10.34 15.86
N ILE A 93 5.75 -10.23 14.77
CA ILE A 93 7.01 -10.96 14.61
C ILE A 93 8.07 -10.28 15.48
N ARG A 94 8.73 -11.06 16.34
CA ARG A 94 9.79 -10.55 17.23
C ARG A 94 11.15 -10.76 16.59
N GLU A 95 12.12 -9.95 16.99
CA GLU A 95 13.50 -10.01 16.47
C GLU A 95 14.07 -11.43 16.45
N ARG A 96 13.89 -12.18 17.55
CA ARG A 96 14.37 -13.57 17.67
C ARG A 96 13.77 -14.54 16.65
N GLU A 97 12.62 -14.22 16.08
CA GLU A 97 11.93 -15.01 15.05
C GLU A 97 12.43 -14.64 13.64
N LEU A 98 13.18 -13.55 13.48
CA LEU A 98 13.82 -13.15 12.21
C LEU A 98 15.19 -13.83 12.00
N VAL A 99 15.73 -14.50 13.03
CA VAL A 99 17.10 -15.05 13.03
C VAL A 99 17.16 -16.54 12.68
N GLU A 100 16.12 -17.12 12.06
CA GLU A 100 16.12 -18.49 11.52
C GLU A 100 15.83 -18.41 10.00
N GLU A 101 16.64 -18.89 9.04
CA GLU A 101 17.75 -19.84 9.00
C GLU A 101 19.00 -19.30 8.27
N LYS A 102 20.11 -20.02 8.46
CA LYS A 102 21.41 -19.91 7.77
C LYS A 102 21.35 -20.18 6.28
#